data_AF-A0A182YQR5-F1
#
_entry.id   AF-A0A182YQR5-F1
#
_cell.length_a   1.000
_cell.length_b   1.000
_cell.length_c   1.000
_cell.angle_alpha   90.00
_cell.angle_beta   90.00
_cell.angle_gamma   90.00
#
_symmetry.space_group_name_H-M   'P 1'
#
loop_
_entity.id
_entity.type
_entity.pdbx_description
1 polymer ?
#
loop_
_entity_poly.entity_id
_entity_poly.type
_entity_poly.pdbx_seq_one_letter_code
_entity_poly.pdbx_strand_id
1 'polypeptide(L)'
;MLVSCEKLRPLLSGLLHGQFGQQIAGMKFFAPPIKYDNIVIPEKPKLRFMEKVPQLPSNLRAPKMQKKLKWMRGPELVHNSLVHKQYGIVATGGRSVKMGSL
;
A
#
# COMPACT_ATOMS: atom_id res chain seq x y z
N MET A 1 52.29 27.18 32.60
CA MET A 1 52.21 25.85 33.24
C MET A 1 51.14 25.04 32.51
N LEU A 2 51.52 23.85 31.99
CA LEU A 2 50.70 22.72 31.49
C LEU A 2 49.74 23.05 30.31
N VAL A 3 50.04 22.86 29.02
CA VAL A 3 50.47 21.67 28.23
C VAL A 3 49.59 20.43 28.42
N SER A 4 48.74 20.20 27.41
CA SER A 4 48.25 18.92 26.89
C SER A 4 47.46 18.00 27.82
N CYS A 5 46.14 17.91 27.63
CA CYS A 5 45.39 16.72 28.02
C CYS A 5 44.22 16.38 27.08
N GLU A 6 44.47 16.39 25.77
CA GLU A 6 43.54 15.79 24.78
C GLU A 6 43.65 14.25 24.72
N LYS A 7 44.50 13.65 25.57
CA LYS A 7 44.79 12.20 25.60
C LYS A 7 43.99 11.39 26.63
N LEU A 8 42.94 11.97 27.24
CA LEU A 8 42.08 11.26 28.20
C LEU A 8 40.87 10.56 27.58
N ARG A 9 40.60 10.72 26.28
CA ARG A 9 39.46 10.04 25.61
C ARG A 9 39.57 8.51 25.48
N PRO A 10 40.75 7.85 25.39
CA PRO A 10 40.81 6.40 25.30
C PRO A 10 40.83 5.68 26.67
N LEU A 11 40.91 6.42 27.78
CA LEU A 11 40.92 5.82 29.13
C LEU A 11 39.51 5.59 29.69
N LEU A 12 38.49 6.27 29.14
CA LEU A 12 37.07 5.97 29.41
C LEU A 12 36.52 4.85 28.52
N SER A 13 37.19 4.52 27.40
CA SER A 13 36.80 3.37 26.54
C SER A 13 37.32 2.02 27.03
N GLY A 14 38.29 2.01 27.96
CA GLY A 14 38.99 0.80 28.39
C GLY A 14 38.51 0.18 29.71
N LEU A 15 37.74 0.89 30.54
CA LEU A 15 37.47 0.49 31.93
C LEU A 15 36.13 -0.22 32.18
N LEU A 16 35.29 -0.42 31.17
CA LEU A 16 34.04 -1.18 31.33
C LEU A 16 34.00 -2.47 30.49
N HIS A 17 35.15 -2.95 30.02
CA HIS A 17 35.27 -4.32 29.50
C HIS A 17 35.83 -5.22 30.60
N GLY A 18 34.96 -5.60 31.53
CA GLY A 18 35.23 -6.74 32.40
C GLY A 18 34.28 -6.87 33.57
N GLN A 19 33.38 -7.84 33.46
CA GLN A 19 32.84 -8.63 34.59
C GLN A 19 31.56 -8.13 35.28
N PHE A 20 30.55 -7.75 34.51
CA PHE A 20 29.17 -8.17 34.81
C PHE A 20 28.56 -8.61 33.47
N GLY A 21 28.04 -9.83 33.41
CA GLY A 21 27.47 -10.46 32.21
C GLY A 21 26.20 -9.79 31.71
N GLN A 22 26.25 -8.50 31.41
CA GLN A 22 25.20 -7.82 30.68
C GLN A 22 25.49 -8.03 29.21
N GLN A 23 24.86 -9.05 28.65
CA GLN A 23 24.61 -9.06 27.22
C GLN A 23 24.06 -7.67 26.88
N ILE A 24 24.70 -6.98 25.93
CA ILE A 24 24.06 -5.89 25.19
C ILE A 24 22.97 -6.57 24.37
N ALA A 25 21.95 -7.09 25.05
CA ALA A 25 20.81 -7.75 24.47
C ALA A 25 20.18 -6.67 23.59
N GLY A 26 20.28 -6.86 22.27
CA GLY A 26 19.90 -5.87 21.27
C GLY A 26 18.52 -5.32 21.57
N MET A 27 18.49 -4.15 22.20
CA MET A 27 17.25 -3.53 22.64
C MET A 27 16.61 -2.94 21.39
N LYS A 28 15.68 -3.70 20.82
CA LYS A 28 14.97 -3.32 19.60
C LYS A 28 14.14 -2.08 19.89
N PHE A 29 14.36 -1.02 19.12
CA PHE A 29 13.52 0.16 19.19
C PHE A 29 12.15 -0.16 18.58
N PHE A 30 11.11 -0.16 19.40
CA PHE A 30 9.73 -0.32 18.96
C PHE A 30 9.09 1.05 18.83
N ALA A 31 8.92 1.52 17.60
CA ALA A 31 8.16 2.73 17.34
C ALA A 31 6.70 2.53 17.82
N PRO A 32 6.05 3.58 18.34
CA PRO A 32 4.66 3.50 18.75
C PRO A 32 3.78 3.12 17.54
N PRO A 33 2.73 2.32 17.74
CA PRO A 33 1.85 1.89 16.65
C PRO A 33 1.12 3.09 16.04
N ILE A 34 0.97 3.08 14.71
CA ILE A 34 0.22 4.09 13.96
C ILE A 34 -1.26 3.97 14.35
N LYS A 35 -1.87 5.08 14.78
CA LYS A 35 -3.30 5.15 15.12
C LYS A 35 -4.12 5.47 13.87
N TYR A 36 -5.29 4.84 13.75
CA TYR A 36 -6.13 4.85 12.55
C TYR A 36 -7.52 5.43 12.82
N ASP A 37 -7.60 6.43 13.71
CA ASP A 37 -8.85 6.93 14.27
C ASP A 37 -9.76 7.65 13.24
N ASN A 38 -9.18 8.11 12.13
CA ASN A 38 -9.89 8.88 11.08
C ASN A 38 -10.35 8.02 9.89
N ILE A 39 -10.26 6.69 9.97
CA ILE A 39 -10.62 5.79 8.87
C ILE A 39 -12.09 5.40 8.97
N VAL A 40 -12.87 5.82 7.98
CA VAL A 40 -14.28 5.46 7.84
C VAL A 40 -14.40 4.16 7.04
N ILE A 41 -14.93 3.12 7.66
CA ILE A 41 -15.22 1.85 6.99
C ILE A 41 -16.63 1.95 6.37
N PRO A 42 -16.79 1.66 5.07
CA PRO A 42 -18.10 1.70 4.42
C PRO A 42 -19.01 0.56 4.91
N GLU A 43 -20.32 0.75 4.83
CA GLU A 43 -21.34 -0.24 5.24
C GLU A 43 -21.14 -1.63 4.59
N LYS A 44 -20.70 -1.65 3.33
CA LYS A 44 -20.45 -2.87 2.55
C LYS A 44 -18.97 -2.94 2.20
N PRO A 45 -18.12 -3.55 3.06
CA PRO A 45 -16.68 -3.61 2.83
C PRO A 45 -16.29 -4.61 1.74
N LYS A 46 -17.16 -5.58 1.43
CA LYS A 46 -16.92 -6.60 0.40
C LYS A 46 -17.40 -6.14 -0.97
N LEU A 47 -16.65 -6.50 -2.01
CA LEU A 47 -17.04 -6.25 -3.38
C LEU A 47 -18.34 -7.00 -3.70
N ARG A 48 -19.21 -6.37 -4.51
CA ARG A 48 -20.46 -6.99 -4.96
C ARG A 48 -20.15 -8.06 -5.99
N PHE A 49 -20.88 -9.17 -5.92
CA PHE A 49 -20.83 -10.18 -6.95
C PHE A 49 -21.46 -9.63 -8.25
N MET A 50 -20.77 -9.84 -9.38
CA MET A 50 -21.21 -9.40 -10.70
C MET A 50 -21.55 -10.63 -11.55
N GLU A 51 -22.74 -10.65 -12.14
CA GLU A 51 -23.18 -11.76 -13.01
C GLU A 51 -22.46 -11.74 -14.36
N LYS A 52 -22.23 -12.93 -14.94
CA LYS A 52 -21.48 -13.07 -16.21
C LYS A 52 -22.22 -12.49 -17.42
N VAL A 53 -23.54 -12.56 -17.40
CA VAL A 53 -24.41 -12.14 -18.51
C VAL A 53 -25.34 -11.06 -17.98
N PRO A 54 -25.52 -9.93 -18.68
CA PRO A 54 -26.49 -8.92 -18.28
C PRO A 54 -27.91 -9.50 -18.24
N GLN A 55 -28.75 -8.98 -17.36
CA GLN A 55 -30.17 -9.32 -17.34
C GLN A 55 -30.89 -8.52 -18.43
N LEU A 56 -31.31 -9.18 -19.51
CA LEU A 56 -32.12 -8.59 -20.59
C LEU A 56 -33.58 -9.04 -20.47
N PRO A 57 -34.55 -8.21 -20.91
CA PRO A 57 -35.94 -8.63 -21.00
C PRO A 57 -36.07 -9.81 -21.98
N SER A 58 -36.97 -10.75 -21.67
CA SER A 58 -37.09 -12.05 -22.36
C SER A 58 -37.19 -11.97 -23.89
N ASN A 59 -37.78 -10.88 -24.42
CA ASN A 59 -37.99 -10.69 -25.85
C ASN A 59 -36.78 -10.11 -26.61
N LEU A 60 -35.71 -9.70 -25.93
CA LEU A 60 -34.58 -9.00 -26.54
C LEU A 60 -33.29 -9.81 -26.43
N ARG A 61 -32.74 -10.22 -27.58
CA ARG A 61 -31.38 -10.77 -27.66
C ARG A 61 -30.39 -9.63 -27.84
N ALA A 62 -29.27 -9.68 -27.11
CA ALA A 62 -28.22 -8.70 -27.25
C ALA A 62 -27.63 -8.75 -28.69
N PRO A 63 -27.55 -7.61 -29.39
CA PRO A 63 -26.99 -7.57 -30.74
C PRO A 63 -25.47 -7.81 -30.72
N LYS A 64 -24.94 -8.43 -31.77
CA LYS A 64 -23.50 -8.61 -31.94
C LYS A 64 -22.84 -7.26 -32.26
N MET A 65 -22.11 -6.71 -31.30
CA MET A 65 -21.39 -5.44 -31.46
C MET A 65 -19.99 -5.65 -32.05
N GLN A 66 -19.54 -4.71 -32.91
CA GLN A 66 -18.16 -4.66 -33.36
C GLN A 66 -17.23 -4.23 -32.22
N LYS A 67 -16.02 -4.80 -32.19
CA LYS A 67 -14.97 -4.38 -31.24
C LYS A 67 -14.52 -2.95 -31.54
N LYS A 68 -14.69 -2.04 -30.58
CA LYS A 68 -14.30 -0.64 -30.69
C LYS A 68 -12.98 -0.38 -29.94
N LEU A 69 -11.85 -0.49 -30.64
CA LEU A 69 -10.50 -0.32 -30.03
C LEU A 69 -10.21 1.11 -29.55
N LYS A 70 -10.97 2.10 -30.03
CA LYS A 70 -10.83 3.49 -29.62
C LYS A 70 -11.01 3.72 -28.12
N TRP A 71 -11.80 2.87 -27.45
CA TRP A 71 -12.06 3.00 -26.01
C TRP A 71 -10.88 2.57 -25.13
N MET A 72 -9.91 1.86 -25.70
CA MET A 72 -8.71 1.40 -24.99
C MET A 72 -7.50 2.29 -25.26
N ARG A 73 -7.62 3.27 -26.17
CA ARG A 73 -6.53 4.13 -26.59
C ARG A 73 -6.65 5.49 -25.91
N GLY A 74 -5.54 5.98 -25.39
CA GLY A 74 -5.47 7.28 -24.72
C GLY A 74 -5.69 7.20 -23.20
N PRO A 75 -5.54 8.34 -22.51
CA PRO A 75 -5.72 8.42 -21.07
C PRO A 75 -7.19 8.32 -20.67
N GLU A 76 -7.44 7.85 -19.45
CA GLU A 76 -8.77 7.85 -18.85
C GLU A 76 -9.15 9.28 -18.39
N LEU A 77 -10.41 9.67 -18.57
CA LEU A 77 -10.90 11.01 -18.19
C LEU A 77 -11.76 11.03 -16.92
N VAL A 78 -12.28 9.88 -16.46
CA VAL A 78 -13.36 9.84 -15.45
C VAL A 78 -12.88 9.32 -14.10
N HIS A 79 -12.34 8.10 -13.99
CA HIS A 79 -12.01 7.47 -12.70
C HIS A 79 -10.54 7.63 -12.29
N ASN A 80 -10.03 8.86 -12.36
CA ASN A 80 -8.63 9.17 -12.00
C ASN A 80 -8.41 9.47 -10.51
N SER A 81 -9.48 9.58 -9.71
CA SER A 81 -9.41 9.96 -8.30
C SER A 81 -9.85 8.85 -7.35
N LEU A 82 -9.16 8.72 -6.21
CA LEU A 82 -9.50 7.76 -5.17
C LEU A 82 -10.73 8.22 -4.36
N VAL A 83 -11.84 7.47 -4.47
CA VAL A 83 -13.09 7.76 -3.73
C VAL A 83 -12.87 7.65 -2.22
N HIS A 84 -12.17 6.61 -1.77
CA HIS A 84 -11.92 6.34 -0.35
C HIS A 84 -10.59 6.92 0.15
N LYS A 85 -9.81 7.61 -0.69
CA LYS A 85 -8.52 8.28 -0.37
C LYS A 85 -7.40 7.43 0.24
N GLN A 86 -7.61 6.13 0.45
CA GLN A 86 -6.65 5.23 1.07
C GLN A 86 -5.72 4.62 0.03
N TYR A 87 -6.28 3.72 -0.80
CA TYR A 87 -5.54 2.92 -1.77
C TYR A 87 -6.42 2.66 -2.99
N GLY A 88 -5.78 2.36 -4.12
CA GLY A 88 -6.45 1.99 -5.36
C GLY A 88 -5.50 1.28 -6.31
N ILE A 89 -6.06 0.62 -7.31
CA ILE A 89 -5.30 -0.05 -8.37
C ILE A 89 -5.27 0.87 -9.58
N VAL A 90 -4.07 1.21 -10.06
CA VAL A 90 -3.89 2.07 -11.23
C VAL A 90 -3.70 1.19 -12.47
N ALA A 91 -4.49 1.45 -13.51
CA ALA A 91 -4.34 0.78 -14.80
C ALA A 91 -3.25 1.46 -15.64
N THR A 92 -2.10 0.80 -15.81
CA THR A 92 -1.00 1.32 -16.64
C THR A 92 -1.29 1.26 -18.15
N GLY A 93 -2.29 0.47 -18.57
CA GLY A 93 -2.65 0.34 -19.98
C GLY A 93 -4.06 -0.19 -20.20
N GLY A 94 -4.62 0.11 -21.38
CA GLY A 94 -5.97 -0.30 -21.76
C GLY A 94 -6.05 -1.78 -22.13
N ARG A 95 -7.00 -2.50 -21.53
CA ARG A 95 -7.37 -3.88 -21.89
C ARG A 95 -8.86 -4.12 -21.69
N SER A 96 -9.43 -5.07 -22.43
CA SER A 96 -10.76 -5.59 -22.12
C SER A 96 -10.68 -6.56 -20.94
N VAL A 97 -11.47 -6.31 -19.91
CA VAL A 97 -11.61 -7.22 -18.77
C VAL A 97 -12.71 -8.23 -19.06
N LYS A 98 -12.46 -9.51 -18.78
CA LYS A 98 -13.46 -10.59 -18.88
C LYS A 98 -14.02 -10.85 -17.49
N MET A 99 -15.24 -11.38 -17.41
CA MET A 99 -15.92 -11.67 -16.14
C MET A 99 -15.11 -12.55 -15.16
N GLY A 100 -14.26 -13.46 -15.66
CA GLY A 100 -13.40 -14.28 -14.79
C GLY A 100 -12.16 -13.56 -14.24
N SER A 101 -11.94 -12.30 -14.58
CA SER A 101 -10.82 -11.48 -14.11
C SER A 101 -11.26 -10.33 -13.20
N LEU A 102 -12.55 -10.31 -12.82
CA LEU A 102 -13.18 -9.32 -11.95
C LEU A 102 -13.27 -9.83 -10.52
#